data_AF-A0A7C7EGA0-F1
#
_entry.id   AF-A0A7C7EGA0-F1
#
_cell.length_a   1.000
_cell.length_b   1.000
_cell.length_c   1.000
_cell.angle_alpha   90.00
_cell.angle_beta   90.00
_cell.angle_gamma   90.00
#
_symmetry.space_group_name_H-M   'P 1'
#
loop_
_entity.id
_entity.type
_entity.pdbx_description
1 polymer ?
#
loop_
_entity_poly.entity_id
_entity_poly.type
_entity_poly.pdbx_seq_one_letter_code
_entity_poly.pdbx_strand_id
1 'polypeptide(L)' 'MIANNVFELIGKTPVVKLNKIVEKEWAEIYLKLEFFNPGGSVKDRVAFSMIEKA' A
#
# COMPACT_ATOMS: atom_id res chain seq x y z
N MET A 1 -16.07 2.92 -4.69
CA MET A 1 -15.65 2.00 -5.78
C MET A 1 -16.01 0.60 -5.34
N ILE A 2 -16.68 -0.17 -6.19
CA ILE A 2 -16.96 -1.60 -5.97
C ILE A 2 -15.94 -2.36 -6.83
N ALA A 3 -15.24 -3.33 -6.25
CA ALA A 3 -14.27 -4.15 -6.97
C ALA A 3 -14.95 -5.44 -7.47
N ASN A 4 -14.62 -5.89 -8.68
CA ASN A 4 -15.20 -7.12 -9.24
C ASN A 4 -14.51 -8.38 -8.71
N ASN A 5 -13.27 -8.25 -8.26
CA ASN A 5 -12.51 -9.32 -7.61
C ASN A 5 -11.48 -8.73 -6.64
N VAL A 6 -10.85 -9.60 -5.84
CA VAL A 6 -9.89 -9.20 -4.80
C VAL A 6 -8.59 -8.61 -5.37
N PHE A 7 -8.18 -9.03 -6.57
CA PHE A 7 -6.93 -8.57 -7.19
C PHE A 7 -6.99 -7.07 -7.54
N GLU A 8 -8.17 -6.54 -7.89
CA GLU A 8 -8.36 -5.10 -8.12
C GLU A 8 -8.09 -4.22 -6.88
N LEU A 9 -8.00 -4.82 -5.68
CA LEU A 9 -7.66 -4.13 -4.44
C LEU A 9 -6.15 -4.13 -4.17
N ILE A 10 -5.38 -4.99 -4.84
CA ILE A 10 -3.92 -5.04 -4.69
C ILE A 10 -3.35 -3.70 -5.09
N GLY A 11 -2.60 -3.12 -4.17
CA GLY A 11 -1.83 -1.91 -4.36
C GLY A 11 -2.57 -0.59 -4.16
N LYS A 12 -3.89 -0.61 -3.93
CA LYS A 12 -4.70 0.55 -3.53
C LYS A 12 -4.56 0.86 -2.04
N THR A 13 -3.34 0.76 -1.51
CA THR A 13 -3.02 0.96 -0.11
C THR A 13 -2.94 2.45 0.24
N PRO A 14 -3.37 2.87 1.43
CA PRO A 14 -3.38 4.28 1.80
C PRO A 14 -1.97 4.84 2.04
N VAL A 15 -1.86 6.15 1.89
CA VAL A 15 -0.70 6.94 2.33
C VAL A 15 -1.15 7.82 3.48
N VAL A 16 -0.41 7.80 4.59
CA VAL A 16 -0.75 8.56 5.81
C VAL A 16 0.39 9.48 6.19
N LYS A 17 0.08 10.74 6.49
CA LYS A 17 1.04 11.71 7.02
C LYS A 17 1.37 11.41 8.48
N LEU A 18 2.65 11.40 8.83
CA LEU A 18 3.10 11.21 10.20
C LEU A 18 3.11 12.56 10.93
N ASN A 19 2.23 12.74 11.92
CA ASN A 19 2.00 14.05 12.54
C ASN A 19 2.62 14.22 13.94
N LYS A 20 2.81 13.14 14.71
CA LYS A 20 3.08 13.23 16.16
C LYS A 20 4.57 13.20 16.54
N ILE A 21 5.40 12.57 15.72
CA ILE A 21 6.83 12.37 16.03
C ILE A 21 7.76 13.23 15.17
N VAL A 22 7.20 13.98 14.22
CA VAL A 22 7.96 14.79 13.26
C VAL A 22 8.19 16.16 13.88
N GLU A 23 9.45 16.54 14.04
CA GLU A 23 9.82 17.85 14.56
C GLU A 23 9.79 18.93 13.48
N LYS A 24 9.75 20.21 13.89
CA LYS A 24 9.59 21.35 12.98
C LYS A 24 10.67 21.46 11.90
N GLU A 25 11.89 21.00 12.20
CA GLU A 25 13.03 21.06 11.27
C GLU A 25 13.12 19.83 10.36
N TRP A 26 12.28 18.83 10.58
CA TRP A 26 12.29 17.60 9.78
C TRP A 26 11.46 17.77 8.51
N ALA A 27 11.71 16.92 7.52
CA ALA A 27 10.89 16.84 6.32
C ALA A 27 9.48 16.31 6.63
N GLU A 28 8.54 16.53 5.72
CA GLU A 28 7.24 15.87 5.80
C GLU A 28 7.39 14.37 5.56
N ILE A 29 7.00 13.56 6.55
CA ILE A 29 7.10 12.10 6.48
C ILE A 29 5.72 11.50 6.18
N TYR A 30 5.69 10.63 5.16
CA TYR A 30 4.50 9.90 4.74
C TYR A 30 4.76 8.40 4.78
N LEU A 31 3.76 7.64 5.22
CA LEU A 31 3.81 6.19 5.35
C LEU A 31 2.90 5.55 4.31
N LYS A 32 3.46 4.68 3.47
CA LYS A 32 2.70 3.83 2.55
C LYS A 32 2.36 2.52 3.26
N LEU A 33 1.08 2.30 3.59
CA LEU A 33 0.67 1.21 4.47
C LEU A 33 0.43 -0.09 3.69
N GLU A 34 1.50 -0.76 3.26
CA GLU A 34 1.42 -1.96 2.41
C GLU A 34 0.77 -3.19 3.06
N PHE A 35 0.55 -3.18 4.38
CA PHE A 35 -0.21 -4.23 5.06
C PHE A 35 -1.72 -4.18 4.75
N PHE A 36 -2.20 -3.13 4.08
CA PHE A 36 -3.59 -3.04 3.58
C PHE A 36 -3.83 -3.79 2.27
N ASN A 37 -2.81 -4.39 1.66
CA ASN A 37 -3.07 -5.33 0.57
C ASN A 37 -3.90 -6.52 1.09
N PRO A 38 -4.75 -7.17 0.27
CA PRO A 38 -5.64 -8.24 0.72
C PRO A 38 -4.97 -9.42 1.46
N GLY A 39 -3.77 -9.79 1.06
CA GLY A 39 -2.90 -10.81 1.67
C GLY A 39 -2.02 -10.28 2.80
N GLY A 40 -2.21 -9.02 3.22
CA GLY A 40 -1.62 -8.45 4.44
C GLY A 40 -0.18 -7.97 4.30
N SER A 41 0.40 -7.97 3.09
CA SER A 41 1.75 -7.47 2.89
C SER A 41 2.00 -6.98 1.46
N VAL A 42 3.15 -6.32 1.25
CA VAL A 42 3.62 -5.88 -0.07
C VAL A 42 3.81 -7.02 -1.08
N LYS A 43 3.93 -8.28 -0.60
CA LYS A 43 4.22 -9.45 -1.44
C LYS A 43 3.10 -9.74 -2.44
N ASP A 44 1.88 -9.33 -2.15
CA ASP A 44 0.73 -9.44 -3.06
C ASP A 44 1.02 -8.84 -4.43
N ARG A 45 1.69 -7.68 -4.47
CA ARG A 45 2.01 -6.98 -5.73
C ARG A 45 2.94 -7.79 -6.61
N VAL A 46 4.00 -8.34 -6.00
CA VAL A 46 5.03 -9.09 -6.73
C VAL A 46 4.45 -10.41 -7.22
N ALA A 47 3.75 -11.14 -6.35
CA ALA A 47 3.09 -12.39 -6.72
C ALA A 47 2.08 -12.18 -7.85
N PHE A 48 1.24 -11.14 -7.76
CA PHE A 48 0.27 -10.82 -8.82
C PHE A 48 0.97 -10.45 -10.14
N SER A 49 1.99 -9.59 -10.10
CA SER A 49 2.73 -9.19 -11.30
C SER A 49 3.47 -10.34 -11.98
N MET A 50 3.93 -11.34 -11.21
CA MET A 50 4.54 -12.56 -11.78
C MET A 50 3.52 -13.37 -12.58
N ILE A 51 2.29 -13.50 -12.07
CA ILE A 51 1.22 -14.26 -12.74
C ILE A 51 0.68 -13.50 -13.95
N GLU A 52 0.52 -12.18 -13.89
CA GLU A 52 0.07 -11.37 -15.04
C GLU A 52 1.03 -11.38 -16.23
N LYS A 53 2.31 -11.73 -16.00
CA LYS A 53 3.35 -11.78 -17.05
C LYS A 53 3.65 -13.18 -17.57
N ALA A 54 2.97 -14.20 -17.05
CA ALA A 54 3.10 -15.59 -17.49
C ALA A 54 2.35 -15.81 -18.81
#